data_AF-A0A942J8D8-F1
#
_entry.id   AF-A0A942J8D8-F1
#
_cell.length_a   1.000
_cell.length_b   1.000
_cell.length_c   1.000
_cell.angle_alpha   90.00
_cell.angle_beta   90.00
_cell.angle_gamma   90.00
#
_symmetry.space_group_name_H-M   'P 1'
#
loop_
_entity.id
_entity.type
_entity.pdbx_description
1 polymer ?
#
loop_
_entity_poly.entity_id
_entity_poly.type
_entity_poly.pdbx_seq_one_letter_code
_entity_poly.pdbx_strand_id
1 'polypeptide(L)'
;MTATTTPIRLLASEWRKLRTVVTTWVLTAVGWGMVLLGLMLPFIVPGFGAPFDGSAGQIASSVDAIGGNSFIVMIVGILVITTEFRHGTIGRTLQLVPSRLTVLAAKLAAGVLYAIAFVVTSLLIVAVVLFVMSAVNDAPLQWGPAVGTALWQAFVGMSLTALLGVAFGALVRSQVIAITTSLIWVLVVEQLLFNFFPRSGQWLPFNALNALFITPEARAQMPPNVEFLDVGVALGVFVGYVVVFTLAAAVLMRKRDV
;
A
#
# COMPACT_ATOMS: atom_id res chain seq x y z
N MET A 1 -26.42 -14.46 -28.07
CA MET A 1 -24.97 -14.14 -28.22
C MET A 1 -24.41 -13.80 -26.84
N THR A 2 -23.82 -14.79 -26.17
CA THR A 2 -23.11 -14.58 -24.89
C THR A 2 -21.79 -13.87 -25.20
N ALA A 3 -21.71 -12.57 -24.93
CA ALA A 3 -20.46 -11.84 -25.02
C ALA A 3 -19.50 -12.44 -23.98
N THR A 4 -18.53 -13.25 -24.44
CA THR A 4 -17.42 -13.69 -23.62
C THR A 4 -16.65 -12.44 -23.19
N THR A 5 -16.94 -11.95 -21.99
CA THR A 5 -16.18 -10.85 -21.38
C THR A 5 -14.75 -11.33 -21.19
N THR A 6 -13.87 -10.92 -22.11
CA THR A 6 -12.45 -11.23 -22.06
C THR A 6 -11.86 -10.63 -20.79
N PRO A 7 -10.92 -11.30 -20.08
CA PRO A 7 -10.36 -10.81 -18.82
C PRO A 7 -9.83 -9.37 -18.89
N ILE A 8 -9.25 -9.00 -20.04
CA ILE A 8 -8.78 -7.64 -20.33
C ILE A 8 -9.91 -6.61 -20.28
N ARG A 9 -11.09 -6.91 -20.82
CA ARG A 9 -12.23 -5.98 -20.83
C ARG A 9 -12.78 -5.77 -19.42
N LEU A 10 -12.79 -6.82 -18.60
CA LEU A 10 -13.22 -6.74 -17.21
C LEU A 10 -12.25 -5.87 -16.40
N LEU A 11 -10.94 -6.11 -16.52
CA LEU A 11 -9.92 -5.29 -15.88
C LEU A 11 -10.00 -3.82 -16.33
N ALA A 12 -10.16 -3.57 -17.62
CA ALA A 12 -10.33 -2.22 -18.15
C ALA A 12 -11.57 -1.51 -17.58
N SER A 13 -12.65 -2.26 -17.30
CA SER A 13 -13.85 -1.71 -16.67
C SER A 13 -13.60 -1.33 -15.20
N GLU A 14 -12.91 -2.18 -14.43
CA GLU A 14 -12.54 -1.90 -13.04
C GLU A 14 -11.58 -0.70 -12.97
N TRP A 15 -10.60 -0.64 -13.86
CA TRP A 15 -9.68 0.50 -13.96
C TRP A 15 -10.38 1.81 -14.33
N ARG A 16 -11.43 1.74 -15.17
CA ARG A 16 -12.25 2.93 -15.47
C ARG A 16 -13.00 3.41 -14.24
N LYS A 17 -13.59 2.50 -13.45
CA LYS A 17 -14.28 2.86 -12.19
C LYS A 17 -13.36 3.63 -11.25
N LEU A 18 -12.15 3.11 -11.02
CA LEU A 18 -11.17 3.75 -10.14
C LEU A 18 -10.82 5.17 -10.58
N ARG A 19 -10.69 5.40 -11.89
CA ARG A 19 -10.41 6.73 -12.45
C ARG A 19 -11.61 7.68 -12.46
N THR A 20 -12.84 7.17 -12.40
CA THR A 20 -14.06 8.01 -12.42
C THR A 20 -14.59 8.34 -11.02
N VAL A 21 -14.21 7.57 -9.99
CA VAL A 21 -14.72 7.78 -8.63
C VAL A 21 -13.91 8.86 -7.93
N VAL A 22 -14.60 9.95 -7.54
CA VAL A 22 -14.00 11.09 -6.84
C VAL A 22 -13.29 10.66 -5.55
N THR A 23 -13.85 9.73 -4.78
CA THR A 23 -13.24 9.23 -3.54
C THR A 23 -11.84 8.67 -3.76
N THR A 24 -11.59 7.97 -4.88
CA THR A 24 -10.26 7.45 -5.22
C THR A 24 -9.26 8.59 -5.38
N TRP A 25 -9.66 9.66 -6.07
CA TRP A 25 -8.82 10.83 -6.28
C TRP A 25 -8.60 11.64 -5.01
N VAL A 26 -9.61 11.79 -4.16
CA VAL A 26 -9.47 12.45 -2.86
C VAL A 26 -8.47 11.69 -1.99
N LEU A 27 -8.60 10.36 -1.88
CA LEU A 27 -7.65 9.53 -1.12
C LEU A 27 -6.24 9.59 -1.72
N THR A 28 -6.13 9.58 -3.05
CA THR A 28 -4.85 9.70 -3.75
C THR A 28 -4.19 11.06 -3.47
N ALA A 29 -4.96 12.15 -3.51
CA ALA A 29 -4.47 13.50 -3.20
C ALA A 29 -4.05 13.63 -1.73
N VAL A 30 -4.81 13.03 -0.79
CA VAL A 30 -4.40 12.94 0.62
C VAL A 30 -3.08 12.19 0.73
N GLY A 31 -2.92 11.07 0.03
CA GLY A 31 -1.67 10.31 0.04
C GLY A 31 -0.49 11.07 -0.53
N TRP A 32 -0.68 11.79 -1.64
CA TRP A 32 0.35 12.70 -2.15
C TRP A 32 0.70 13.80 -1.16
N GLY A 33 -0.30 14.37 -0.48
CA GLY A 33 -0.09 15.35 0.58
C GLY A 33 0.71 14.79 1.75
N MET A 34 0.48 13.53 2.14
CA MET A 34 1.23 12.88 3.22
C MET A 34 2.65 12.48 2.81
N VAL A 35 2.86 12.03 1.56
CA VAL A 35 4.22 11.84 1.01
C VAL A 35 4.97 13.17 1.03
N LEU A 36 4.37 14.23 0.48
CA LEU A 36 4.98 15.56 0.44
C LEU A 36 5.29 16.07 1.85
N LEU A 37 4.35 15.92 2.79
CA LEU A 37 4.54 16.31 4.18
C LEU A 37 5.72 15.54 4.79
N GLY A 38 5.73 14.21 4.67
CA GLY A 38 6.80 13.37 5.21
C GLY A 38 8.19 13.74 4.69
N LEU A 39 8.29 14.08 3.41
CA LEU A 39 9.53 14.56 2.79
C LEU A 39 9.94 15.96 3.26
N MET A 40 8.98 16.84 3.54
CA MET A 40 9.24 18.24 3.90
C MET A 40 9.49 18.43 5.40
N LEU A 41 9.03 17.52 6.26
CA LEU A 41 9.17 17.66 7.72
C LEU A 41 10.62 17.90 8.18
N PRO A 42 11.65 17.20 7.67
CA PRO A 42 13.04 17.45 8.09
C PRO A 42 13.57 18.84 7.79
N PHE A 43 12.94 19.54 6.84
CA PHE A 43 13.35 20.87 6.40
C PHE A 43 12.60 22.00 7.10
N ILE A 44 11.35 21.74 7.49
CA ILE A 44 10.47 22.75 8.08
C ILE A 44 10.56 22.74 9.62
N VAL A 45 10.90 21.59 10.21
CA VAL A 45 10.93 21.41 11.67
C VAL A 45 12.38 21.25 12.15
N PRO A 46 12.96 22.26 12.83
CA PRO A 46 14.32 22.16 13.36
C PRO A 46 14.47 20.95 14.30
N GLY A 47 15.50 20.14 14.07
CA GLY A 47 15.78 18.93 14.85
C GLY A 47 14.96 17.70 14.45
N PHE A 48 14.14 17.78 13.39
CA PHE A 48 13.46 16.63 12.81
C PHE A 48 14.31 16.04 11.67
N GLY A 49 14.64 14.75 11.75
CA GLY A 49 15.42 14.05 10.71
C GLY A 49 16.88 14.49 10.60
N ALA A 50 17.61 13.85 9.70
CA ALA A 50 19.00 14.19 9.38
C ALA A 50 19.07 15.33 8.36
N PRO A 51 20.12 16.18 8.39
CA PRO A 51 20.38 17.16 7.34
C PRO A 51 20.45 16.52 5.96
N PHE A 52 20.11 17.27 4.93
CA PHE A 52 20.19 16.79 3.56
C PHE A 52 21.64 16.70 3.07
N ASP A 53 22.03 15.51 2.64
CA ASP A 53 23.37 15.16 2.17
C ASP A 53 23.39 14.61 0.73
N GLY A 54 22.21 14.36 0.14
CA GLY A 54 22.08 13.84 -1.22
C GLY A 54 22.56 12.39 -1.40
N SER A 55 22.86 11.68 -0.31
CA SER A 55 23.37 10.31 -0.34
C SER A 55 22.36 9.31 -0.89
N ALA A 56 22.84 8.16 -1.37
CA ALA A 56 21.97 7.07 -1.83
C ALA A 56 21.02 6.57 -0.72
N GLY A 57 21.47 6.60 0.55
CA GLY A 57 20.66 6.27 1.72
C GLY A 57 19.53 7.27 1.94
N GLN A 58 19.80 8.56 1.78
CA GLN A 58 18.77 9.60 1.88
C GLN A 58 17.74 9.55 0.73
N ILE A 59 18.19 9.26 -0.50
CA ILE A 59 17.27 9.05 -1.63
C ILE A 59 16.38 7.83 -1.36
N ALA A 60 16.96 6.74 -0.86
CA ALA A 60 16.22 5.53 -0.49
C ALA A 60 15.19 5.81 0.62
N SER A 61 15.57 6.51 1.70
CA SER A 61 14.64 6.87 2.77
C SER A 61 13.50 7.79 2.30
N SER A 62 13.76 8.62 1.29
CA SER A 62 12.73 9.46 0.66
C SER A 62 11.73 8.64 -0.16
N VAL A 63 12.19 7.57 -0.82
CA VAL A 63 11.31 6.61 -1.50
C VAL A 63 10.50 5.81 -0.46
N ASP A 64 11.12 5.40 0.64
CA ASP A 64 10.48 4.67 1.74
C ASP A 64 9.32 5.46 2.39
N ALA A 65 9.31 6.79 2.30
CA ALA A 65 8.18 7.62 2.74
C ALA A 65 6.87 7.30 2.00
N ILE A 66 6.94 6.73 0.79
CA ILE A 66 5.77 6.19 0.08
C ILE A 66 5.19 5.00 0.86
N GLY A 67 6.08 4.17 1.42
CA GLY A 67 5.82 3.06 2.34
C GLY A 67 4.89 3.39 3.49
N GLY A 68 5.15 4.51 4.15
CA GLY A 68 4.36 5.02 5.29
C GLY A 68 2.89 5.30 4.96
N ASN A 69 2.54 5.39 3.67
CA ASN A 69 1.18 5.66 3.20
C ASN A 69 0.42 4.39 2.75
N SER A 70 0.91 3.21 3.12
CA SER A 70 0.31 1.91 2.80
C SER A 70 -1.17 1.82 3.20
N PHE A 71 -1.59 2.45 4.30
CA PHE A 71 -2.99 2.45 4.73
C PHE A 71 -3.95 3.12 3.73
N ILE A 72 -3.50 4.09 2.95
CA ILE A 72 -4.31 4.74 1.90
C ILE A 72 -4.56 3.75 0.76
N VAL A 73 -3.49 3.05 0.34
CA VAL A 73 -3.57 2.00 -0.68
C VAL A 73 -4.45 0.84 -0.21
N MET A 74 -4.37 0.48 1.08
CA MET A 74 -5.26 -0.48 1.73
C MET A 74 -6.72 -0.04 1.66
N ILE A 75 -7.04 1.22 2.00
CA ILE A 75 -8.41 1.75 1.90
C ILE A 75 -8.93 1.69 0.47
N VAL A 76 -8.13 2.12 -0.51
CA VAL A 76 -8.55 2.05 -1.92
C VAL A 76 -8.76 0.60 -2.35
N GLY A 77 -7.89 -0.33 -1.94
CA GLY A 77 -8.07 -1.76 -2.13
C GLY A 77 -9.41 -2.27 -1.60
N ILE A 78 -9.77 -1.87 -0.38
CA ILE A 78 -11.09 -2.20 0.22
C ILE A 78 -12.23 -1.64 -0.66
N LEU A 79 -12.13 -0.36 -1.05
CA LEU A 79 -13.17 0.31 -1.85
C LEU A 79 -13.38 -0.32 -3.23
N VAL A 80 -12.34 -0.89 -3.86
CA VAL A 80 -12.44 -1.58 -5.17
C VAL A 80 -13.54 -2.64 -5.15
N ILE A 81 -13.75 -3.30 -4.01
CA ILE A 81 -14.77 -4.35 -3.89
C ILE A 81 -16.00 -3.92 -3.06
N THR A 82 -15.83 -3.17 -1.97
CA THR A 82 -16.95 -2.84 -1.08
C THR A 82 -17.94 -1.84 -1.66
N THR A 83 -17.51 -1.02 -2.63
CA THR A 83 -18.40 -0.05 -3.30
C THR A 83 -19.55 -0.75 -4.04
N GLU A 84 -19.29 -1.92 -4.64
CA GLU A 84 -20.35 -2.68 -5.32
C GLU A 84 -21.32 -3.34 -4.34
N PHE A 85 -20.83 -3.77 -3.17
CA PHE A 85 -21.69 -4.25 -2.10
C PHE A 85 -22.57 -3.13 -1.55
N ARG A 86 -21.99 -1.94 -1.33
CA ARG A 86 -22.71 -0.77 -0.82
C ARG A 86 -23.85 -0.32 -1.75
N HIS A 87 -23.63 -0.36 -3.06
CA HIS A 87 -24.61 0.06 -4.05
C HIS A 87 -25.48 -1.08 -4.60
N GLY A 88 -25.31 -2.31 -4.11
CA GLY A 88 -26.07 -3.47 -4.58
C GLY A 88 -25.80 -3.85 -6.04
N THR A 89 -24.72 -3.35 -6.64
CA THR A 89 -24.41 -3.57 -8.07
C THR A 89 -23.65 -4.87 -8.31
N ILE A 90 -23.12 -5.51 -7.27
CA ILE A 90 -22.35 -6.74 -7.41
C ILE A 90 -23.15 -7.89 -8.04
N GLY A 91 -24.47 -7.95 -7.80
CA GLY A 91 -25.36 -8.94 -8.42
C GLY A 91 -25.36 -8.82 -9.95
N ARG A 92 -25.36 -7.59 -10.48
CA ARG A 92 -25.28 -7.33 -11.93
C ARG A 92 -23.92 -7.78 -12.49
N THR A 93 -22.83 -7.51 -11.77
CA THR A 93 -21.48 -7.95 -12.17
C THR A 93 -21.42 -9.48 -12.28
N LEU A 94 -22.01 -10.20 -11.33
CA LEU A 94 -22.02 -11.67 -11.31
C LEU A 94 -22.98 -12.29 -12.35
N GLN A 95 -24.01 -11.57 -12.77
CA GLN A 95 -24.86 -12.00 -13.89
C GLN A 95 -24.17 -11.87 -15.24
N LEU A 96 -23.30 -10.86 -15.39
CA LEU A 96 -22.55 -10.60 -16.63
C LEU A 96 -21.29 -11.46 -16.76
N VAL A 97 -20.68 -11.83 -15.63
CA VAL A 97 -19.43 -12.62 -15.59
C VAL A 97 -19.70 -13.98 -14.93
N PRO A 98 -19.59 -15.10 -15.65
CA PRO A 98 -20.02 -16.42 -15.16
C PRO A 98 -19.17 -17.00 -14.03
N SER A 99 -18.04 -16.38 -13.69
CA SER A 99 -17.12 -16.86 -12.63
C SER A 99 -16.86 -15.78 -11.60
N ARG A 100 -17.27 -16.07 -10.36
CA ARG A 100 -17.01 -15.22 -9.18
C ARG A 100 -15.52 -14.98 -8.94
N LEU A 101 -14.68 -15.98 -9.22
CA LEU A 101 -13.23 -15.84 -9.08
C LEU A 101 -12.62 -14.94 -10.17
N THR A 102 -13.20 -14.93 -11.37
CA THR A 102 -12.75 -14.03 -12.43
C THR A 102 -13.01 -12.57 -12.05
N VAL A 103 -14.13 -12.30 -11.38
CA VAL A 103 -14.42 -10.97 -10.83
C VAL A 103 -13.44 -10.59 -9.71
N LEU A 104 -13.18 -11.50 -8.77
CA LEU A 104 -12.21 -11.26 -7.70
C LEU A 104 -10.80 -11.00 -8.27
N ALA A 105 -10.34 -11.81 -9.23
CA ALA A 105 -9.05 -11.65 -9.87
C ALA A 105 -8.94 -10.30 -10.61
N ALA A 106 -9.99 -9.87 -11.31
CA ALA A 106 -10.00 -8.56 -11.96
C ALA A 106 -9.94 -7.41 -10.95
N LYS A 107 -10.59 -7.53 -9.79
CA LYS A 107 -10.52 -6.54 -8.71
C LYS A 107 -9.14 -6.49 -8.06
N LEU A 108 -8.54 -7.64 -7.79
CA LEU A 108 -7.16 -7.73 -7.29
C LEU A 108 -6.18 -7.08 -8.27
N ALA A 109 -6.29 -7.39 -9.56
CA ALA A 109 -5.46 -6.78 -10.60
C ALA A 109 -5.68 -5.26 -10.71
N ALA A 110 -6.93 -4.78 -10.61
CA ALA A 110 -7.22 -3.34 -10.61
C ALA A 110 -6.63 -2.63 -9.39
N GLY A 111 -6.66 -3.26 -8.21
CA GLY A 111 -6.01 -2.76 -7.00
C GLY A 111 -4.49 -2.66 -7.16
N VAL A 112 -3.85 -3.68 -7.75
CA VAL A 112 -2.40 -3.65 -8.05
C VAL A 112 -2.06 -2.55 -9.05
N LEU A 113 -2.84 -2.39 -10.14
CA LEU A 113 -2.64 -1.30 -11.09
C LEU A 113 -2.75 0.08 -10.41
N TYR A 114 -3.69 0.23 -9.48
CA TYR A 114 -3.80 1.45 -8.68
C TYR A 114 -2.57 1.68 -7.82
N ALA A 115 -2.09 0.66 -7.09
CA ALA A 115 -0.89 0.77 -6.27
C ALA A 115 0.34 1.16 -7.09
N ILE A 116 0.52 0.56 -8.26
CA ILE A 116 1.61 0.92 -9.19
C ILE A 116 1.48 2.38 -9.62
N ALA A 117 0.29 2.83 -10.02
CA ALA A 117 0.07 4.22 -10.41
C ALA A 117 0.31 5.20 -9.24
N PHE A 118 -0.09 4.83 -8.02
CA PHE A 118 0.16 5.60 -6.81
C PHE A 118 1.66 5.73 -6.52
N VAL A 119 2.42 4.64 -6.63
CA VAL A 119 3.89 4.67 -6.45
C VAL A 119 4.54 5.53 -7.53
N VAL A 120 4.21 5.34 -8.81
CA VAL A 120 4.78 6.14 -9.92
C VAL A 120 4.53 7.63 -9.71
N THR A 121 3.30 8.02 -9.39
CA THR A 121 2.97 9.43 -9.16
C THR A 121 3.61 9.99 -7.89
N SER A 122 3.74 9.19 -6.83
CA SER A 122 4.46 9.59 -5.61
C SER A 122 5.96 9.73 -5.84
N LEU A 123 6.55 8.90 -6.70
CA LEU A 123 7.96 9.02 -7.10
C LEU A 123 8.23 10.32 -7.87
N LEU A 124 7.26 10.84 -8.62
CA LEU A 124 7.39 12.17 -9.23
C LEU A 124 7.49 13.27 -8.16
N ILE A 125 6.70 13.15 -7.09
CA ILE A 125 6.77 14.07 -5.94
C ILE A 125 8.15 13.96 -5.27
N VAL A 126 8.59 12.73 -4.96
CA VAL A 126 9.92 12.48 -4.38
C VAL A 126 11.02 13.07 -5.27
N ALA A 127 10.97 12.85 -6.58
CA ALA A 127 11.97 13.37 -7.52
C ALA A 127 12.01 14.90 -7.54
N VAL A 128 10.84 15.57 -7.54
CA VAL A 128 10.77 17.04 -7.49
C VAL A 128 11.34 17.57 -6.17
N VAL A 129 10.98 16.96 -5.03
CA VAL A 129 11.50 17.40 -3.73
C VAL A 129 13.00 17.20 -3.64
N LEU A 130 13.51 16.03 -4.02
CA LEU A 130 14.95 15.75 -4.02
C LEU A 130 15.73 16.70 -4.93
N PHE A 131 15.18 17.02 -6.11
CA PHE A 131 15.79 17.99 -7.02
C PHE A 131 15.89 19.38 -6.38
N VAL A 132 14.80 19.90 -5.81
CA VAL A 132 14.79 21.19 -5.12
C VAL A 132 15.77 21.19 -3.95
N MET A 133 15.79 20.13 -3.14
CA MET A 133 16.65 20.06 -1.96
C MET A 133 18.13 19.92 -2.32
N SER A 134 18.46 19.22 -3.41
CA SER A 134 19.82 19.16 -3.92
C SER A 134 20.36 20.52 -4.34
N ALA A 135 19.50 21.36 -4.94
CA ALA A 135 19.87 22.72 -5.35
C ALA A 135 19.98 23.68 -4.16
N VAL A 136 19.12 23.56 -3.14
CA VAL A 136 19.13 24.45 -1.97
C VAL A 136 20.31 24.17 -1.04
N ASN A 137 20.74 22.91 -0.92
CA ASN A 137 21.78 22.50 0.02
C ASN A 137 23.16 22.31 -0.65
N ASP A 138 23.30 22.63 -1.93
CA ASP A 138 24.52 22.38 -2.72
C ASP A 138 25.05 20.93 -2.60
N ALA A 139 24.13 19.97 -2.48
CA ALA A 139 24.41 18.56 -2.21
C ALA A 139 23.94 17.70 -3.40
N PRO A 140 24.85 17.21 -4.26
CA PRO A 140 24.48 16.47 -5.46
C PRO A 140 23.87 15.10 -5.11
N LEU A 141 22.84 14.69 -5.87
CA LEU A 141 22.18 13.40 -5.70
C LEU A 141 23.11 12.24 -6.12
N GLN A 142 23.37 11.34 -5.19
CA GLN A 142 24.24 10.18 -5.38
C GLN A 142 23.38 8.92 -5.54
N TRP A 143 23.36 8.37 -6.75
CA TRP A 143 22.64 7.12 -7.03
C TRP A 143 23.45 5.91 -6.53
N GLY A 144 22.76 4.93 -5.96
CA GLY A 144 23.39 3.70 -5.48
C GLY A 144 22.41 2.54 -5.30
N PRO A 145 22.89 1.35 -4.91
CA PRO A 145 22.07 0.14 -4.79
C PRO A 145 20.89 0.27 -3.81
N ALA A 146 21.04 1.11 -2.78
CA ALA A 146 19.98 1.41 -1.83
C ALA A 146 18.73 1.99 -2.52
N VAL A 147 18.90 2.83 -3.55
CA VAL A 147 17.79 3.42 -4.30
C VAL A 147 17.02 2.35 -5.08
N GLY A 148 17.75 1.46 -5.78
CA GLY A 148 17.12 0.33 -6.47
C GLY A 148 16.35 -0.58 -5.53
N THR A 149 16.88 -0.76 -4.31
CA THR A 149 16.26 -1.56 -3.24
C THR A 149 14.94 -0.94 -2.77
N ALA A 150 14.96 0.35 -2.41
CA ALA A 150 13.76 1.07 -1.99
C ALA A 150 12.70 1.14 -3.10
N LEU A 151 13.11 1.29 -4.37
CA LEU A 151 12.18 1.32 -5.51
C LEU A 151 11.41 0.01 -5.65
N TRP A 152 12.09 -1.15 -5.71
CA TRP A 152 11.38 -2.42 -5.85
C TRP A 152 10.52 -2.71 -4.62
N GLN A 153 11.01 -2.37 -3.41
CA GLN A 153 10.27 -2.53 -2.16
C GLN A 153 8.98 -1.70 -2.17
N ALA A 154 9.03 -0.44 -2.63
CA ALA A 154 7.86 0.42 -2.78
C ALA A 154 6.80 -0.21 -3.72
N PHE A 155 7.21 -0.68 -4.90
CA PHE A 155 6.29 -1.31 -5.84
C PHE A 155 5.67 -2.61 -5.30
N VAL A 156 6.49 -3.49 -4.73
CA VAL A 156 6.04 -4.78 -4.20
C VAL A 156 5.17 -4.58 -2.97
N GLY A 157 5.63 -3.82 -1.98
CA GLY A 157 4.92 -3.58 -0.73
C GLY A 157 3.56 -2.90 -0.95
N MET A 158 3.49 -1.89 -1.82
CA MET A 158 2.21 -1.23 -2.14
C MET A 158 1.25 -2.15 -2.90
N SER A 159 1.76 -2.95 -3.84
CA SER A 159 0.94 -3.92 -4.57
C SER A 159 0.35 -4.98 -3.64
N LEU A 160 1.17 -5.55 -2.75
CA LEU A 160 0.73 -6.50 -1.74
C LEU A 160 -0.31 -5.89 -0.78
N THR A 161 -0.12 -4.62 -0.41
CA THR A 161 -1.08 -3.89 0.42
C THR A 161 -2.43 -3.71 -0.28
N ALA A 162 -2.44 -3.37 -1.57
CA ALA A 162 -3.67 -3.28 -2.35
C ALA A 162 -4.38 -4.63 -2.45
N LEU A 163 -3.64 -5.73 -2.67
CA LEU A 163 -4.18 -7.09 -2.66
C LEU A 163 -4.83 -7.43 -1.32
N LEU A 164 -4.15 -7.12 -0.21
CA LEU A 164 -4.67 -7.33 1.14
C LEU A 164 -5.96 -6.54 1.36
N GLY A 165 -6.03 -5.29 0.91
CA GLY A 165 -7.24 -4.47 1.02
C GLY A 165 -8.42 -5.00 0.22
N VAL A 166 -8.19 -5.41 -1.02
CA VAL A 166 -9.24 -6.05 -1.84
C VAL A 166 -9.72 -7.34 -1.18
N ALA A 167 -8.80 -8.20 -0.72
CA ALA A 167 -9.14 -9.47 -0.07
C ALA A 167 -9.91 -9.26 1.24
N PHE A 168 -9.46 -8.33 2.08
CA PHE A 168 -10.14 -8.01 3.33
C PHE A 168 -11.52 -7.40 3.10
N GLY A 169 -11.65 -6.46 2.16
CA GLY A 169 -12.93 -5.90 1.75
C GLY A 169 -13.91 -6.97 1.24
N ALA A 170 -13.42 -7.98 0.53
CA ALA A 170 -14.22 -9.09 0.03
C ALA A 170 -14.79 -9.98 1.15
N LEU A 171 -14.00 -10.19 2.22
CA LEU A 171 -14.40 -10.97 3.39
C LEU A 171 -15.46 -10.26 4.22
N VAL A 172 -15.26 -8.96 4.46
CA VAL A 172 -16.10 -8.15 5.35
C VAL A 172 -17.38 -7.67 4.65
N ARG A 173 -17.32 -7.36 3.35
CA ARG A 173 -18.40 -6.81 2.49
C ARG A 173 -18.92 -5.41 2.90
N SER A 174 -19.00 -5.11 4.19
CA SER A 174 -19.35 -3.79 4.71
C SER A 174 -18.18 -2.82 4.59
N GLN A 175 -18.35 -1.77 3.78
CA GLN A 175 -17.33 -0.73 3.55
C GLN A 175 -16.89 -0.06 4.86
N VAL A 176 -17.85 0.31 5.72
CA VAL A 176 -17.56 1.01 6.98
C VAL A 176 -16.77 0.12 7.92
N ILE A 177 -17.23 -1.13 8.13
CA ILE A 177 -16.56 -2.07 9.03
C ILE A 177 -15.15 -2.40 8.53
N ALA A 178 -14.98 -2.61 7.21
CA ALA A 178 -13.69 -2.92 6.64
C ALA A 178 -12.69 -1.78 6.84
N ILE A 179 -13.07 -0.54 6.51
CA ILE A 179 -12.17 0.61 6.64
C ILE A 179 -11.85 0.87 8.12
N THR A 180 -12.87 0.94 8.99
CA THR A 180 -12.68 1.26 10.40
C THR A 180 -11.84 0.20 11.11
N THR A 181 -12.10 -1.08 10.86
CA THR A 181 -11.33 -2.18 11.49
C THR A 181 -9.88 -2.17 11.02
N SER A 182 -9.64 -1.99 9.71
CA SER A 182 -8.27 -1.92 9.18
C SER A 182 -7.49 -0.73 9.75
N LEU A 183 -8.11 0.44 9.84
CA LEU A 183 -7.44 1.63 10.37
C LEU A 183 -7.12 1.48 11.87
N ILE A 184 -8.08 0.99 12.67
CA ILE A 184 -7.83 0.71 14.09
C ILE A 184 -6.72 -0.32 14.25
N TRP A 185 -6.73 -1.37 13.41
CA TRP A 185 -5.71 -2.40 13.45
C TRP A 185 -4.31 -1.82 13.18
N VAL A 186 -4.14 -1.12 12.05
CA VAL A 186 -2.83 -0.64 11.58
C VAL A 186 -2.29 0.51 12.44
N LEU A 187 -3.15 1.47 12.77
CA LEU A 187 -2.73 2.71 13.43
C LEU A 187 -2.66 2.59 14.95
N VAL A 188 -3.39 1.64 15.55
CA VAL A 188 -3.50 1.53 17.01
C VAL A 188 -3.04 0.16 17.47
N VAL A 189 -3.76 -0.91 17.13
CA VAL A 189 -3.54 -2.23 17.73
C VAL A 189 -2.13 -2.74 17.44
N GLU A 190 -1.71 -2.68 16.19
CA GLU A 190 -0.43 -3.20 15.74
C GLU A 190 0.75 -2.39 16.30
N GLN A 191 0.59 -1.07 16.41
CA GLN A 191 1.60 -0.20 17.02
C GLN A 191 1.72 -0.45 18.52
N LEU A 192 0.60 -0.63 19.23
CA LEU A 192 0.64 -0.98 20.65
C LEU A 192 1.32 -2.34 20.86
N LEU A 193 0.96 -3.35 20.07
CA LEU A 193 1.59 -4.67 20.17
C LEU A 193 3.08 -4.63 19.86
N PHE A 194 3.51 -3.82 18.88
CA PHE A 194 4.94 -3.64 18.58
C PHE A 194 5.70 -2.97 19.72
N ASN A 195 5.12 -1.92 20.32
CA ASN A 195 5.78 -1.17 21.39
C ASN A 195 5.83 -1.96 22.71
N PHE A 196 4.75 -2.67 23.07
CA PHE A 196 4.68 -3.42 24.34
C PHE A 196 5.23 -4.85 24.24
N PHE A 197 5.15 -5.48 23.06
CA PHE A 197 5.63 -6.84 22.82
C PHE A 197 6.49 -6.94 21.53
N PRO A 198 7.67 -6.29 21.47
CA PRO A 198 8.45 -6.14 20.23
C PRO A 198 8.74 -7.46 19.50
N ARG A 199 9.11 -8.50 20.27
CA ARG A 199 9.44 -9.82 19.71
C ARG A 199 8.31 -10.47 18.93
N SER A 200 7.07 -10.32 19.38
CA SER A 200 5.88 -10.82 18.68
C SER A 200 5.29 -9.80 17.71
N GLY A 201 5.38 -8.52 18.04
CA GLY A 201 4.82 -7.43 17.25
C GLY A 201 5.46 -7.30 15.87
N GLN A 202 6.74 -7.63 15.72
CA GLN A 202 7.44 -7.60 14.42
C GLN A 202 6.86 -8.58 13.39
N TRP A 203 6.16 -9.63 13.82
CA TRP A 203 5.54 -10.64 12.96
C TRP A 203 4.13 -10.25 12.47
N LEU A 204 3.60 -9.14 12.96
CA LEU A 204 2.31 -8.61 12.53
C LEU A 204 2.40 -8.08 11.09
N PRO A 205 1.31 -8.11 10.31
CA PRO A 205 1.37 -7.91 8.86
C PRO A 205 1.93 -6.55 8.44
N PHE A 206 1.49 -5.45 9.05
CA PHE A 206 1.97 -4.12 8.70
C PHE A 206 3.34 -3.80 9.31
N ASN A 207 3.72 -4.40 10.43
CA ASN A 207 5.08 -4.28 10.95
C ASN A 207 6.08 -5.05 10.07
N ALA A 208 5.69 -6.23 9.59
CA ALA A 208 6.45 -6.96 8.58
C ALA A 208 6.53 -6.15 7.26
N LEU A 209 5.43 -5.51 6.84
CA LEU A 209 5.46 -4.61 5.68
C LEU A 209 6.39 -3.40 5.94
N ASN A 210 6.31 -2.77 7.11
CA ASN A 210 7.12 -1.59 7.45
C ASN A 210 8.62 -1.90 7.45
N ALA A 211 9.01 -3.14 7.76
CA ALA A 211 10.39 -3.58 7.63
C ALA A 211 10.93 -3.43 6.18
N LEU A 212 10.08 -3.41 5.15
CA LEU A 212 10.51 -3.17 3.77
C LEU A 212 10.82 -1.68 3.48
N PHE A 213 10.36 -0.76 4.33
CA PHE A 213 10.43 0.70 4.09
C PHE A 213 11.32 1.40 5.12
N ILE A 214 12.36 0.70 5.60
CA ILE A 214 13.33 1.28 6.52
C ILE A 214 14.72 0.86 6.04
N THR A 215 15.50 1.84 5.59
CA THR A 215 16.88 1.63 5.17
C THR A 215 17.77 1.10 6.31
N PRO A 216 18.85 0.35 6.01
CA PRO A 216 19.79 -0.10 7.03
C PRO A 216 20.37 1.04 7.87
N GLU A 217 20.63 2.19 7.26
CA GLU A 217 21.13 3.38 7.94
C GLU A 217 20.10 3.94 8.93
N ALA A 218 18.83 4.00 8.52
CA ALA A 218 17.73 4.44 9.39
C ALA A 218 17.51 3.44 10.54
N ARG A 219 17.62 2.13 10.29
CA ARG A 219 17.55 1.09 11.33
C ARG A 219 18.67 1.23 12.36
N ALA A 220 19.89 1.56 11.93
CA ALA A 220 21.03 1.73 12.83
C ALA A 220 20.88 2.93 13.80
N GLN A 221 20.02 3.90 13.46
CA GLN A 221 19.71 5.05 14.30
C GLN A 221 18.55 4.79 15.29
N MET A 222 17.86 3.65 15.17
CA MET A 222 16.74 3.32 16.06
C MET A 222 17.23 2.78 17.41
N PRO A 223 16.43 2.93 18.49
CA PRO A 223 16.74 2.37 19.79
C PRO A 223 16.99 0.85 19.74
N PRO A 224 17.93 0.28 20.51
CA PRO A 224 18.30 -1.14 20.44
C PRO A 224 17.16 -2.13 20.74
N ASN A 225 16.11 -1.66 21.41
CA ASN A 225 14.93 -2.46 21.76
C ASN A 225 13.89 -2.54 20.62
N VAL A 226 14.11 -1.84 19.51
CA VAL A 226 13.24 -1.85 18.34
C VAL A 226 13.88 -2.76 17.30
N GLU A 227 13.36 -3.98 17.19
CA GLU A 227 13.85 -4.98 16.24
C GLU A 227 12.81 -5.22 15.15
N PHE A 228 13.21 -5.02 13.90
CA PHE A 228 12.42 -5.35 12.72
C PHE A 228 12.93 -6.64 12.11
N LEU A 229 12.02 -7.39 11.48
CA LEU A 229 12.40 -8.56 10.71
C LEU A 229 13.37 -8.19 9.58
N ASP A 230 14.23 -9.16 9.25
CA ASP A 230 15.01 -9.10 8.00
C ASP A 230 14.05 -8.97 6.81
N VAL A 231 14.46 -8.19 5.79
CA VAL A 231 13.61 -7.85 4.65
C VAL A 231 13.05 -9.11 3.96
N GLY A 232 13.86 -10.16 3.81
CA GLY A 232 13.43 -11.40 3.17
C GLY A 232 12.35 -12.14 3.98
N VAL A 233 12.55 -12.22 5.30
CA VAL A 233 11.59 -12.84 6.23
C VAL A 233 10.30 -12.02 6.29
N ALA A 234 10.43 -10.70 6.40
CA ALA A 234 9.31 -9.78 6.49
C ALA A 234 8.42 -9.82 5.25
N LEU A 235 9.03 -9.85 4.06
CA LEU A 235 8.32 -10.02 2.80
C LEU A 235 7.58 -11.38 2.77
N GLY A 236 8.25 -12.46 3.19
CA GLY A 236 7.63 -13.79 3.28
C GLY A 236 6.41 -13.81 4.21
N VAL A 237 6.52 -13.18 5.39
CA VAL A 237 5.41 -13.06 6.35
C VAL A 237 4.25 -12.28 5.75
N PHE A 238 4.51 -11.12 5.16
CA PHE A 238 3.45 -10.29 4.59
C PHE A 238 2.76 -10.97 3.39
N VAL A 239 3.53 -11.61 2.51
CA VAL A 239 2.99 -12.45 1.43
C VAL A 239 2.12 -13.58 1.99
N GLY A 240 2.55 -14.22 3.08
CA GLY A 240 1.76 -15.23 3.79
C GLY A 240 0.38 -14.71 4.20
N TYR A 241 0.32 -13.53 4.83
CA TYR A 241 -0.96 -12.88 5.16
C TYR A 241 -1.79 -12.60 3.90
N VAL A 242 -1.21 -11.97 2.88
CA VAL A 242 -1.92 -11.67 1.62
C VAL A 242 -2.52 -12.92 1.00
N VAL A 243 -1.75 -14.02 0.94
CA VAL A 243 -2.21 -15.30 0.40
C VAL A 243 -3.35 -15.87 1.24
N VAL A 244 -3.21 -15.91 2.57
CA VAL A 244 -4.25 -16.44 3.48
C VAL A 244 -5.56 -15.65 3.32
N PHE A 245 -5.50 -14.32 3.37
CA PHE A 245 -6.69 -13.46 3.21
C PHE A 245 -7.31 -13.59 1.82
N THR A 246 -6.49 -13.67 0.77
CA THR A 246 -6.98 -13.83 -0.61
C THR A 246 -7.65 -15.19 -0.83
N LEU A 247 -7.06 -16.27 -0.31
CA LEU A 247 -7.64 -17.61 -0.39
C LEU A 247 -8.95 -17.69 0.42
N ALA A 248 -8.96 -17.13 1.63
CA ALA A 248 -10.18 -17.05 2.44
C ALA A 248 -11.29 -16.28 1.70
N ALA A 249 -10.95 -15.14 1.09
CA ALA A 249 -11.89 -14.36 0.27
C ALA A 249 -12.42 -15.16 -0.92
N ALA A 250 -11.54 -15.86 -1.64
CA ALA A 250 -11.90 -16.68 -2.80
C ALA A 250 -12.84 -17.84 -2.42
N VAL A 251 -12.55 -18.55 -1.32
CA VAL A 251 -13.40 -19.64 -0.82
C VAL A 251 -14.76 -19.12 -0.38
N LEU A 252 -14.78 -18.01 0.36
CA LEU A 252 -16.01 -17.46 0.93
C LEU A 252 -16.92 -16.86 -0.15
N MET A 253 -16.35 -16.24 -1.18
CA MET A 253 -17.10 -15.69 -2.31
C MET A 253 -17.77 -16.79 -3.16
N ARG A 254 -17.19 -18.01 -3.19
CA ARG A 254 -17.82 -19.19 -3.80
C ARG A 254 -18.98 -19.74 -2.97
N LYS A 255 -18.83 -19.78 -1.64
CA LYS A 255 -19.79 -20.41 -0.72
C LYS A 255 -20.96 -19.52 -0.34
N ARG A 256 -20.76 -18.21 -0.27
CA ARG A 256 -21.80 -17.26 0.16
C ARG A 256 -22.62 -16.81 -1.04
N ASP A 257 -23.93 -17.02 -0.97
CA ASP A 257 -24.87 -16.36 -1.86
C ASP A 257 -24.81 -14.83 -1.70
N VAL A 258 -25.19 -14.13 -2.77
CA VAL A 258 -25.16 -12.67 -2.89
C VAL A 258 -26.54 -12.21 -3.29
#